data_AF-A0A4V2P021-F1
#
_entry.id   AF-A0A4V2P021-F1
#
_cell.length_a   1.000
_cell.length_b   1.000
_cell.length_c   1.000
_cell.angle_alpha   90.00
_cell.angle_beta   90.00
_cell.angle_gamma   90.00
#
_symmetry.space_group_name_H-M   'P 1'
#
loop_
_entity.id
_entity.type
_entity.pdbx_description
1 polymer ?
#
loop_
_entity_poly.entity_id
_entity_poly.type
_entity_poly.pdbx_seq_one_letter_code
_entity_poly.pdbx_strand_id
1 'polypeptide(L)'
;MIGTIIAALVGGTILGVLGKLVAPGGRDNIPLWLTVVCGIGGMFIGSYVYAAIFNCSDMNNCTNGVDWWRHLWQVVVAAVLVVIAAGITGRKRA
;
A
#
# COMPACT_ATOMS: atom_id res chain seq x y z
N MET A 1 -19.92 5.07 1.23
CA MET A 1 -19.84 3.77 0.54
C MET A 1 -19.18 3.90 -0.84
N ILE A 2 -19.73 4.65 -1.80
CA ILE A 2 -19.09 4.82 -3.12
C ILE A 2 -17.80 5.67 -3.07
N GLY A 3 -17.79 6.78 -2.32
CA GLY A 3 -16.61 7.64 -2.20
C GLY A 3 -15.41 6.95 -1.54
N THR A 4 -15.65 6.06 -0.58
CA THR A 4 -14.60 5.27 0.09
C THR A 4 -13.98 4.23 -0.83
N ILE A 5 -14.78 3.62 -1.72
CA ILE A 5 -14.30 2.67 -2.73
C ILE A 5 -13.43 3.39 -3.76
N ILE A 6 -13.86 4.55 -4.24
CA ILE A 6 -13.09 5.37 -5.20
C ILE A 6 -11.79 5.86 -4.56
N ALA A 7 -11.83 6.35 -3.32
CA ALA A 7 -10.64 6.77 -2.59
C ALA A 7 -9.66 5.61 -2.35
N ALA A 8 -10.17 4.39 -2.07
CA ALA A 8 -9.34 3.21 -1.91
C ALA A 8 -8.69 2.76 -3.23
N LEU A 9 -9.41 2.83 -4.35
CA LEU A 9 -8.87 2.50 -5.66
C LEU A 9 -7.82 3.53 -6.11
N VAL A 10 -8.13 4.82 -6.01
CA VAL A 10 -7.23 5.91 -6.41
C VAL A 10 -6.02 5.96 -5.48
N GLY A 11 -6.25 5.94 -4.17
CA GLY A 11 -5.19 5.91 -3.16
C GLY A 11 -4.33 4.65 -3.27
N GLY A 12 -4.92 3.47 -3.37
CA GLY A 12 -4.20 2.20 -3.51
C GLY A 12 -3.34 2.16 -4.78
N THR A 13 -3.83 2.73 -5.89
CA THR A 13 -3.05 2.84 -7.13
C THR A 13 -1.88 3.83 -6.97
N ILE A 14 -2.13 5.01 -6.40
CA ILE A 14 -1.08 6.02 -6.15
C ILE A 14 -0.01 5.45 -5.20
N LEU A 15 -0.43 4.82 -4.10
CA LEU A 15 0.47 4.21 -3.12
C LEU A 15 1.24 3.02 -3.69
N GLY A 16 0.61 2.21 -4.56
CA GLY A 16 1.30 1.13 -5.27
C GLY A 16 2.39 1.64 -6.21
N VAL A 17 2.11 2.74 -6.94
CA VAL A 17 3.10 3.40 -7.79
C VAL A 17 4.21 4.06 -6.96
N LEU A 18 3.87 4.72 -5.84
CA LEU A 18 4.87 5.27 -4.92
C LEU A 18 5.73 4.16 -4.31
N GLY A 19 5.15 3.03 -3.93
CA GLY A 19 5.88 1.85 -3.46
C GLY A 19 6.88 1.32 -4.50
N LYS A 20 6.53 1.34 -5.79
CA LYS A 20 7.46 1.03 -6.90
C LYS A 20 8.65 1.99 -6.96
N LEU A 21 8.43 3.28 -6.69
CA LEU A 21 9.48 4.31 -6.73
C LEU A 21 10.43 4.24 -5.53
N VAL A 22 9.94 3.75 -4.38
CA VAL A 22 10.71 3.58 -3.15
C VAL A 22 11.45 2.22 -3.13
N ALA A 23 10.94 1.21 -3.83
CA ALA A 23 11.58 -0.11 -3.92
C ALA A 23 13.00 -0.02 -4.55
N PRO A 24 14.07 -0.45 -3.85
CA PRO A 24 15.41 -0.51 -4.40
C PRO A 24 15.61 -1.78 -5.24
N GLY A 25 16.15 -1.63 -6.45
CA GLY A 25 16.46 -2.73 -7.36
C GLY A 25 15.36 -2.98 -8.40
N GLY A 26 15.60 -2.48 -9.63
CA GLY A 26 14.85 -2.92 -10.81
C GLY A 26 13.51 -2.23 -11.05
N ARG A 27 13.47 -0.89 -11.05
CA ARG A 27 12.30 -0.07 -11.46
C ARG A 27 11.67 -0.52 -12.79
N ASP A 28 12.45 -1.12 -13.69
CA ASP A 28 12.02 -1.54 -15.02
C ASP A 28 11.43 -2.96 -15.11
N ASN A 29 11.74 -3.86 -14.18
CA ASN A 29 11.29 -5.26 -14.25
C ASN A 29 10.06 -5.59 -13.39
N ILE A 30 9.50 -4.62 -12.66
CA ILE A 30 8.31 -4.85 -11.83
C ILE A 30 7.05 -4.59 -12.68
N PRO A 31 6.23 -5.63 -12.97
CA PRO A 31 5.03 -5.46 -13.75
C PRO A 31 4.01 -4.57 -13.02
N LEU A 32 3.38 -3.65 -13.77
CA LEU A 32 2.45 -2.64 -13.22
C LEU A 32 1.26 -3.28 -12.47
N TRP A 33 0.77 -4.43 -12.93
CA TRP A 33 -0.34 -5.12 -12.25
C TRP A 33 0.04 -5.56 -10.82
N LEU A 34 1.27 -6.02 -10.62
CA LEU A 34 1.76 -6.48 -9.31
C LEU A 34 1.85 -5.31 -8.32
N THR A 35 2.26 -4.13 -8.83
CA THR A 35 2.36 -2.92 -8.03
C THR A 35 0.99 -2.36 -7.65
N VAL A 36 0.00 -2.47 -8.54
CA VAL A 36 -1.40 -2.13 -8.22
C VAL A 36 -1.96 -3.08 -7.16
N VAL A 37 -1.76 -4.39 -7.30
CA VAL A 37 -2.24 -5.38 -6.31
C VAL A 37 -1.56 -5.18 -4.95
N CYS A 38 -0.25 -4.95 -4.92
CA CYS A 38 0.46 -4.62 -3.68
C CYS A 38 0.04 -3.27 -3.09
N GLY A 39 -0.32 -2.28 -3.92
CA GLY A 39 -0.84 -1.00 -3.45
C GLY A 39 -2.22 -1.12 -2.79
N ILE A 40 -3.13 -1.87 -3.40
CA ILE A 40 -4.44 -2.20 -2.82
C ILE A 40 -4.24 -2.97 -1.51
N GLY A 41 -3.40 -4.02 -1.53
CA GLY A 41 -3.05 -4.80 -0.34
C GLY A 41 -2.43 -3.95 0.77
N GLY A 42 -1.53 -3.02 0.43
CA GLY A 42 -0.92 -2.07 1.37
C GLY A 42 -1.92 -1.11 1.98
N MET A 43 -2.97 -0.74 1.26
CA MET A 43 -4.04 0.09 1.80
C MET A 43 -4.87 -0.64 2.85
N PHE A 44 -5.23 -1.91 2.60
CA PHE A 44 -5.94 -2.73 3.58
C PHE A 44 -5.07 -3.10 4.77
N ILE A 45 -3.88 -3.65 4.52
CA ILE A 45 -2.97 -4.11 5.57
C ILE A 45 -2.43 -2.93 6.37
N GLY A 46 -2.08 -1.82 5.72
CA GLY A 46 -1.60 -0.61 6.39
C GLY A 46 -2.65 0.01 7.31
N SER A 47 -3.93 0.02 6.89
CA SER A 47 -5.03 0.50 7.76
C SER A 47 -5.25 -0.43 8.94
N TYR A 48 -5.18 -1.75 8.71
CA TYR A 48 -5.33 -2.75 9.76
C TYR A 48 -4.20 -2.70 10.80
N VAL A 49 -2.95 -2.66 10.34
CA VAL A 49 -1.76 -2.54 11.19
C VAL A 49 -1.81 -1.23 11.99
N TYR A 50 -2.19 -0.13 11.34
CA TYR A 50 -2.34 1.16 12.01
C TYR A 50 -3.40 1.11 13.12
N ALA A 51 -4.59 0.56 12.84
CA ALA A 51 -5.65 0.41 13.84
C ALA A 51 -5.25 -0.50 15.01
N ALA A 52 -4.53 -1.58 14.74
CA ALA A 52 -4.06 -2.53 15.76
C ALA A 52 -3.00 -1.92 16.70
N ILE A 53 -2.07 -1.11 16.17
CA ILE A 53 -1.01 -0.47 16.97
C ILE A 53 -1.55 0.69 17.81
N PHE A 54 -2.44 1.49 17.24
CA PHE A 54 -2.94 2.70 17.89
C PHE A 54 -4.26 2.50 18.65
N ASN A 55 -4.76 1.25 18.72
CA ASN A 55 -5.96 0.83 19.44
C ASN A 55 -7.18 1.72 19.13
N CYS A 56 -7.37 2.01 17.85
CA CYS A 56 -8.47 2.85 17.39
C CYS A 56 -9.78 2.06 17.39
N SER A 57 -10.89 2.73 17.69
CA SER A 57 -12.23 2.13 17.65
C SER A 57 -12.62 1.60 16.26
N ASP A 58 -12.03 2.17 15.20
CA ASP A 58 -12.30 1.82 13.81
C ASP A 58 -11.04 1.81 12.95
N MET A 59 -11.05 0.95 11.93
CA MET A 59 -10.01 0.82 10.90
C MET A 59 -9.78 2.10 10.08
N ASN A 60 -10.78 2.98 10.08
CA ASN A 60 -10.88 4.13 9.19
C ASN A 60 -10.84 5.47 9.91
N ASN A 61 -10.94 5.50 11.25
CA ASN A 61 -11.08 6.74 12.02
C ASN A 61 -10.32 6.62 13.35
N CYS A 62 -9.07 7.09 13.37
CA CYS A 62 -8.35 7.36 14.62
C CYS A 62 -8.40 8.85 14.96
N THR A 63 -8.67 9.71 13.97
CA THR A 63 -8.88 11.15 14.15
C THR A 63 -10.16 11.61 13.45
N ASN A 64 -10.79 12.68 13.95
CA ASN A 64 -12.00 13.29 13.37
C ASN A 64 -11.70 14.11 12.09
N GLY A 65 -10.80 13.62 11.22
CA GLY A 65 -10.28 14.34 10.06
C GLY A 65 -9.41 13.50 9.13
N VAL A 66 -8.59 14.16 8.29
CA VAL A 66 -7.67 13.49 7.37
C VAL A 66 -6.51 12.89 8.16
N ASP A 67 -6.55 11.58 8.38
CA ASP A 67 -5.50 10.80 9.05
C ASP A 67 -4.29 10.60 8.12
N TRP A 68 -3.47 11.64 7.97
CA TRP A 68 -2.22 11.59 7.22
C TRP A 68 -1.27 10.49 7.71
N TRP A 69 -1.30 10.22 9.03
CA TRP A 69 -0.48 9.16 9.62
C TRP A 69 -0.91 7.78 9.13
N ARG A 70 -2.22 7.48 9.06
CA ARG A 70 -2.72 6.23 8.46
C ARG A 70 -2.22 6.05 7.03
N HIS A 71 -2.27 7.11 6.22
CA HIS A 71 -1.81 7.05 4.83
C HIS A 71 -0.30 6.78 4.74
N LEU A 72 0.51 7.34 5.64
CA LEU A 72 1.94 7.03 5.70
C LEU A 72 2.19 5.54 6.00
N TRP A 73 1.45 4.93 6.93
CA TRP A 73 1.52 3.49 7.20
C TRP A 73 1.12 2.66 5.98
N GLN A 74 0.07 3.07 5.24
CA GLN A 74 -0.33 2.42 3.99
C GLN A 74 0.78 2.48 2.94
N VAL A 75 1.48 3.63 2.79
CA VAL A 75 2.61 3.79 1.86
C VAL A 75 3.74 2.82 2.24
N VAL A 76 4.11 2.78 3.51
CA VAL A 76 5.22 1.95 4.01
C VAL A 76 4.93 0.46 3.78
N VAL A 77 3.74 0.00 4.13
CA VAL A 77 3.33 -1.40 3.91
C VAL A 77 3.27 -1.72 2.42
N ALA A 78 2.72 -0.83 1.59
CA ALA A 78 2.71 -1.01 0.13
C ALA A 78 4.13 -1.16 -0.44
N ALA A 79 5.06 -0.30 -0.01
CA ALA A 79 6.46 -0.37 -0.45
C ALA A 79 7.11 -1.70 -0.05
N VAL A 80 6.90 -2.17 1.19
CA VAL A 80 7.40 -3.46 1.67
C VAL A 80 6.83 -4.62 0.84
N LEU A 81 5.52 -4.62 0.59
CA LEU A 81 4.87 -5.65 -0.25
C LEU A 81 5.43 -5.65 -1.68
N VAL A 82 5.64 -4.48 -2.27
CA VAL A 82 6.22 -4.36 -3.62
C VAL A 82 7.64 -4.92 -3.66
N VAL A 83 8.48 -4.62 -2.68
CA VAL A 83 9.86 -5.14 -2.59
C VAL A 83 9.86 -6.67 -2.46
N ILE A 84 9.01 -7.21 -1.58
CA ILE A 84 8.88 -8.67 -1.40
C ILE A 84 8.40 -9.32 -2.70
N ALA A 85 7.33 -8.78 -3.30
CA ALA A 85 6.74 -9.32 -4.52
C ALA A 85 7.73 -9.26 -5.69
N ALA A 86 8.48 -8.16 -5.83
CA ALA A 86 9.54 -7.99 -6.82
C ALA A 86 10.69 -8.99 -6.60
N GLY A 87 11.10 -9.23 -5.35
CA GLY A 87 12.12 -10.23 -5.02
C GLY A 87 11.70 -11.67 -5.36
N ILE A 88 10.41 -11.99 -5.24
CA ILE A 88 9.86 -13.31 -5.59
C ILE A 88 9.70 -13.47 -7.10
N THR A 89 9.23 -12.43 -7.81
CA THR A 89 9.00 -12.49 -9.26
C THR A 89 10.29 -12.32 -10.07
N GLY A 90 11.25 -11.52 -9.61
CA GLY A 90 12.56 -11.34 -10.25
C GLY A 90 13.39 -12.63 -10.30
N ARG A 91 13.18 -13.57 -9.37
CA ARG A 91 13.87 -14.86 -9.34
C ARG A 91 13.36 -15.86 -10.39
N LYS A 92 12.20 -15.61 -11.02
CA LYS A 92 11.57 -16.52 -12.00
C LYS A 92 12.02 -16.30 -13.45
N ARG A 93 13.01 -15.43 -13.69
CA ARG A 93 13.59 -15.16 -15.02
C ARG A 93 15.06 -15.59 -15.16
N ALA A 94 15.52 -16.51 -14.32
CA ALA A 94 16.80 -17.20 -14.46
C ALA A 94 16.59 -18.62 -15.00
#